data_AF-A0A925AD41-F1
#
_entry.id   AF-A0A925AD41-F1
#
_cell.length_a   1.000
_cell.length_b   1.000
_cell.length_c   1.000
_cell.angle_alpha   90.00
_cell.angle_beta   90.00
_cell.angle_gamma   90.00
#
_symmetry.space_group_name_H-M   'P 1'
#
loop_
_entity.id
_entity.type
_entity.pdbx_description
1 polymer ?
#
loop_
_entity_poly.entity_id
_entity_poly.type
_entity_poly.pdbx_seq_one_letter_code
_entity_poly.pdbx_strand_id
1 'polypeptide(L)' 'MELPPAGHEPVLLGEVLAHLSPKPGQTFIDCTIGRAGHARAIVENLGPSGLLIGLDADPRNLEFAQSRLKDLP' A
#
# COMPACT_ATOMS: atom_id res chain seq x y z
N MET A 1 -18.90 6.23 -15.81
CA MET A 1 -17.83 5.79 -14.87
C MET A 1 -18.50 4.80 -13.95
N GLU A 2 -18.23 3.50 -14.14
CA GLU A 2 -18.75 2.49 -13.23
C GLU A 2 -18.07 2.70 -11.88
N LEU A 3 -18.86 2.78 -10.82
CA LEU A 3 -18.33 2.82 -9.47
C LEU A 3 -17.72 1.45 -9.17
N PRO A 4 -16.50 1.40 -8.62
CA PRO A 4 -15.91 0.13 -8.23
C PRO A 4 -16.82 -0.60 -7.23
N PRO A 5 -16.82 -1.94 -7.23
CA PRO A 5 -17.57 -2.73 -6.26
C PRO A 5 -17.21 -2.25 -4.85
N ALA A 6 -18.19 -2.26 -3.93
CA ALA A 6 -18.08 -1.71 -2.57
C ALA A 6 -16.71 -2.01 -1.92
N GLY A 7 -15.80 -1.05 -2.00
CA GLY A 7 -14.38 -1.24 -1.73
C GLY A 7 -13.65 0.10 -1.75
N HIS A 8 -12.61 0.22 -0.92
CA HIS A 8 -11.78 1.42 -0.89
C HIS A 8 -10.74 1.35 -2.01
N GLU A 9 -10.92 2.19 -3.03
CA GLU A 9 -9.91 2.41 -4.06
C GLU A 9 -8.94 3.53 -3.66
N PRO A 10 -7.61 3.33 -3.84
CA PRO A 10 -6.64 4.36 -3.51
C PRO A 10 -6.71 5.51 -4.53
N VAL A 11 -6.80 6.74 -4.04
CA VAL A 11 -6.85 7.95 -4.87
C VAL A 11 -5.53 8.11 -5.62
N LEU A 12 -5.59 8.37 -6.94
CA LEU A 12 -4.43 8.60 -7.82
C LEU A 12 -3.39 7.46 -7.78
N LEU A 13 -3.85 6.21 -7.70
CA LEU A 13 -2.95 5.06 -7.60
C LEU A 13 -1.92 5.01 -8.76
N GLY A 14 -2.37 5.22 -10.00
CA GLY A 14 -1.52 5.16 -11.18
C GLY A 14 -0.43 6.22 -11.17
N GLU A 15 -0.79 7.46 -10.84
CA GLU A 15 0.12 8.59 -10.76
C GLU A 15 1.15 8.41 -9.64
N VAL A 16 0.71 7.92 -8.47
CA VAL A 16 1.59 7.61 -7.35
C VAL A 16 2.62 6.55 -7.73
N LEU A 17 2.20 5.44 -8.36
CA LEU A 17 3.12 4.39 -8.79
C LEU A 17 4.08 4.86 -9.89
N ALA A 18 3.59 5.67 -10.83
CA ALA A 18 4.43 6.24 -11.88
C ALA A 18 5.50 7.19 -11.31
N HIS A 19 5.13 8.02 -10.33
CA HIS A 19 6.03 9.01 -9.75
C HIS A 19 7.04 8.39 -8.78
N LEU A 20 6.58 7.48 -7.91
CA LEU A 20 7.43 6.85 -6.89
C LEU A 20 8.26 5.70 -7.47
N SER A 21 7.78 5.05 -8.53
CA SER A 21 8.46 3.99 -9.28
C SER A 21 9.15 2.93 -8.39
N PRO A 22 8.43 2.31 -7.43
CA PRO A 22 9.02 1.34 -6.50
C PRO A 22 9.73 0.21 -7.25
N LYS A 23 10.91 -0.18 -6.76
CA LYS A 23 11.74 -1.22 -7.36
C LYS A 23 11.98 -2.37 -6.38
N PRO A 24 12.27 -3.58 -6.91
CA PRO A 24 12.58 -4.72 -6.07
C PRO A 24 13.72 -4.45 -5.07
N GLY A 25 13.54 -4.89 -3.83
CA GLY A 25 14.56 -4.77 -2.77
C GLY A 25 14.70 -3.38 -2.15
N GLN A 26 13.88 -2.39 -2.53
CA GLN A 26 13.90 -1.08 -1.90
C GLN A 26 13.16 -1.06 -0.57
N THR A 27 13.53 -0.09 0.28
CA THR A 27 12.76 0.28 1.46
C THR A 27 11.82 1.43 1.13
N PHE A 28 10.54 1.29 1.49
CA PHE A 28 9.52 2.30 1.28
C PHE A 28 8.84 2.66 2.61
N ILE A 29 8.50 3.93 2.78
CA ILE A 29 7.70 4.39 3.92
C ILE A 29 6.38 4.96 3.42
N ASP A 30 5.28 4.37 3.89
CA ASP A 30 3.94 4.93 3.72
C ASP A 30 3.54 5.59 5.03
N CYS A 31 3.67 6.92 5.08
CA CYS A 31 3.42 7.72 6.28
C CYS A 31 1.92 7.81 6.64
N THR A 32 1.05 7.35 5.77
CA THR A 32 -0.41 7.43 5.91
C THR A 32 -1.05 6.14 5.38
N ILE A 33 -0.58 4.99 5.89
CA ILE A 33 -0.90 3.68 5.32
C ILE A 33 -2.41 3.43 5.23
N GLY A 34 -3.20 4.00 6.15
CA GLY A 34 -4.65 3.87 6.13
C GLY A 34 -5.06 2.40 6.10
N ARG A 35 -5.96 2.06 5.18
CA ARG A 35 -6.37 0.66 4.93
C ARG A 35 -5.45 -0.05 3.92
N ALA A 36 -4.18 0.35 3.81
CA ALA A 36 -3.14 -0.19 2.94
C ALA A 36 -3.49 -0.26 1.44
N GLY A 37 -4.14 0.78 0.92
CA GLY A 37 -4.49 0.88 -0.50
C GLY A 37 -3.27 1.02 -1.41
N HIS A 38 -2.52 2.12 -1.25
CA HIS A 38 -1.27 2.35 -1.99
C HIS A 38 -0.17 1.37 -1.59
N ALA A 39 -0.01 1.15 -0.28
CA ALA A 39 0.95 0.20 0.30
C ALA A 39 0.92 -1.19 -0.36
N ARG A 40 -0.27 -1.74 -0.65
CA ARG A 40 -0.39 -3.04 -1.33
C ARG A 40 0.27 -3.02 -2.71
N ALA A 41 -0.05 -2.02 -3.54
CA ALA A 41 0.53 -1.93 -4.88
C ALA A 41 2.04 -1.65 -4.83
N ILE A 42 2.49 -0.89 -3.82
CA ILE A 42 3.92 -0.63 -3.60
C ILE A 42 4.63 -1.94 -3.25
N VAL A 43 4.17 -2.70 -2.26
CA VAL A 43 4.87 -3.91 -1.78
C VAL A 43 4.94 -5.00 -2.86
N GLU A 44 3.91 -5.13 -3.69
CA GLU A 44 3.93 -6.03 -4.86
C GLU A 44 5.08 -5.72 -5.83
N ASN A 45 5.49 -4.44 -5.94
CA ASN A 45 6.66 -4.03 -6.74
C ASN A 45 8.00 -4.15 -5.99
N LEU A 46 8.00 -4.07 -4.66
CA LEU A 46 9.22 -4.24 -3.86
C LEU A 46 9.68 -5.70 -3.80
N GLY A 47 8.75 -6.66 -3.92
CA GLY A 47 9.05 -8.08 -3.89
C GLY A 47 9.66 -8.55 -2.57
N PRO A 48 10.11 -9.82 -2.50
CA PRO A 48 10.43 -10.51 -1.23
C PRO A 48 11.69 -10.02 -0.52
N SER A 49 12.53 -9.22 -1.20
CA SER A 49 13.71 -8.59 -0.60
C SER A 49 13.45 -7.15 -0.17
N GLY A 50 12.24 -6.63 -0.43
CA GLY A 50 11.84 -5.27 -0.10
C GLY A 50 11.40 -5.11 1.34
N LEU A 51 11.30 -3.84 1.77
CA LEU A 51 10.77 -3.50 3.08
C LEU A 51 9.77 -2.36 2.97
N LEU A 52 8.54 -2.59 3.45
CA LEU A 52 7.54 -1.55 3.62
C LEU A 52 7.41 -1.20 5.11
N ILE A 53 7.53 0.09 5.43
CA ILE A 53 7.23 0.63 6.77
C ILE A 53 5.94 1.46 6.66
N GLY A 54 4.89 1.01 7.33
CA GLY A 54 3.59 1.69 7.34
C GLY A 54 3.34 2.43 8.64
N LEU A 55 2.90 3.69 8.55
CA LEU A 55 2.51 4.51 9.70
C LEU A 55 1.06 4.96 9.56
N ASP A 56 0.32 4.89 10.66
CA ASP A 56 -0.97 5.54 10.83
C ASP A 56 -1.14 5.92 12.30
N ALA A 57 -1.87 7.00 12.56
CA ALA A 57 -2.22 7.41 13.92
C ALA A 57 -3.43 6.62 14.46
N ASP A 58 -4.29 6.10 13.58
CA ASP A 58 -5.44 5.29 13.95
C ASP A 58 -5.06 3.80 14.06
N PRO A 59 -5.09 3.20 15.27
CA PRO A 59 -4.75 1.79 15.43
C PRO A 59 -5.67 0.85 14.63
N ARG A 60 -6.91 1.27 14.32
CA ARG A 60 -7.83 0.46 13.51
C ARG A 60 -7.36 0.34 12.07
N ASN A 61 -6.76 1.41 11.52
CA ASN A 61 -6.14 1.37 10.20
C ASN A 61 -4.97 0.39 10.19
N LEU A 62 -4.16 0.38 11.24
CA LEU A 62 -3.03 -0.56 11.38
C LEU A 62 -3.51 -2.02 11.39
N GLU A 63 -4.57 -2.34 12.13
CA GLU A 63 -5.16 -3.69 12.13
C GLU A 63 -5.66 -4.10 10.73
N PHE A 64 -6.36 -3.21 10.04
CA PHE A 64 -6.81 -3.45 8.66
C PHE A 64 -5.64 -3.61 7.69
N ALA A 65 -4.60 -2.78 7.81
CA ALA A 65 -3.41 -2.83 6.98
C ALA A 65 -2.66 -4.17 7.17
N GLN A 66 -2.45 -4.59 8.42
CA GLN A 66 -1.85 -5.90 8.73
C GLN A 66 -2.64 -7.05 8.10
N SER A 67 -3.97 -7.04 8.24
CA SER A 67 -4.84 -8.04 7.62
C SER A 67 -4.72 -8.05 6.09
N ARG A 68 -4.70 -6.88 5.46
CA ARG A 68 -4.67 -6.76 3.99
C ARG A 68 -3.32 -7.14 3.38
N LEU A 69 -2.22 -6.92 4.11
CA LEU A 69 -0.86 -7.13 3.62
C LEU A 69 -0.28 -8.50 3.99
N LYS A 70 -0.96 -9.31 4.81
CA LYS A 70 -0.39 -10.53 5.42
C LYS A 70 0.19 -11.55 4.41
N ASP A 71 -0.42 -11.67 3.23
CA ASP A 71 -0.08 -12.69 2.22
C ASP A 71 0.74 -12.11 1.05
N LEU A 72 1.26 -10.90 1.20
CA LEU A 72 2.11 -10.25 0.22
C LEU A 72 3.59 -10.58 0.45
N PRO A 73 4.41 -10.52 -0.62
CA PRO A 73 5.84 -10.81 -0.55
C PRO A 73 6.60 -9.93 0.44
#